data_AF-A0A240UGI2-F1
#
_entry.id   AF-A0A240UGI2-F1
#
_cell.length_a   1.000
_cell.length_b   1.000
_cell.length_c   1.000
_cell.angle_alpha   90.00
_cell.angle_beta   90.00
_cell.angle_gamma   90.00
#
_symmetry.space_group_name_H-M   'P 1'
#
loop_
_entity.id
_entity.type
_entity.pdbx_description
1 polymer ?
#
loop_
_entity_poly.entity_id
_entity_poly.type
_entity_poly.pdbx_seq_one_letter_code
_entity_poly.pdbx_strand_id
1 'polypeptide(L)'
;MSGTDFIQVIDSKEKKQQLFLGAQIASHRRNALATKKGDAMKTKISQLAAAALLTAATASVAHAGFVGRTLQASYYYPDLATPYVSATATPATFTVGSATAVETTINVENVTQIAVDFTDNSLRVGFTTTLLNPTWNPTSFNGLVFDLLTGSAFSLTSASIDPSSTFGGFNASRVGFNDSRLTLDWGGLSYVDGTALLINFTSAPASVPEPGSLALLAMALAVSAYVARQKYTKAGAGARLSSAAS
;
A
#
# COMPACT_ATOMS: atom_id res chain seq x y z
N MET A 1 -21.12 92.56 -20.87
CA MET A 1 -20.79 91.25 -20.27
C MET A 1 -20.70 91.46 -18.77
N SER A 2 -21.61 90.87 -18.01
CA SER A 2 -21.78 91.06 -16.56
C SER A 2 -20.73 90.25 -15.79
N GLY A 3 -20.20 90.81 -14.71
CA GLY A 3 -19.16 90.18 -13.86
C GLY A 3 -19.56 88.84 -13.23
N THR A 4 -20.82 88.43 -13.32
CA THR A 4 -21.32 87.13 -12.86
C THR A 4 -21.00 85.96 -13.81
N ASP A 5 -20.79 86.20 -15.10
CA ASP A 5 -20.49 85.11 -16.06
C ASP A 5 -19.02 84.64 -15.99
N PHE A 6 -18.10 85.49 -15.53
CA PHE A 6 -16.67 85.15 -15.48
C PHE A 6 -16.32 84.19 -14.33
N ILE A 7 -17.02 84.29 -13.19
CA ILE A 7 -16.77 83.44 -12.03
C ILE A 7 -17.28 82.00 -12.23
N GLN A 8 -18.40 81.81 -12.94
CA GLN A 8 -18.91 80.46 -13.25
C GLN A 8 -18.01 79.69 -14.24
N VAL A 9 -17.32 80.38 -15.15
CA VAL A 9 -16.43 79.74 -16.13
C VAL A 9 -15.12 79.27 -15.47
N ILE A 10 -14.62 79.98 -14.46
CA ILE A 10 -13.39 79.62 -13.74
C ILE A 10 -13.64 78.40 -12.84
N ASP A 11 -14.74 78.38 -12.08
CA ASP A 11 -15.10 77.26 -11.20
C ASP A 11 -15.33 75.94 -11.97
N SER A 12 -15.94 76.03 -13.16
CA SER A 12 -16.17 74.87 -14.03
C SER A 12 -14.86 74.25 -14.59
N LYS A 13 -13.82 75.06 -14.81
CA LYS A 13 -12.51 74.56 -15.28
C LYS A 13 -11.72 73.87 -14.18
N GLU A 14 -11.69 74.43 -12.96
CA GLU A 14 -10.99 73.81 -11.84
C GLU A 14 -11.64 72.48 -11.41
N LYS A 15 -12.98 72.42 -11.41
CA LYS A 15 -13.71 71.19 -11.06
C LYS A 15 -13.46 70.05 -12.06
N LYS A 16 -13.29 70.37 -13.35
CA LYS A 16 -12.92 69.37 -14.37
C LYS A 16 -11.48 68.89 -14.22
N GLN A 17 -10.54 69.76 -13.86
CA GLN A 17 -9.15 69.35 -13.63
C GLN A 17 -8.99 68.47 -12.38
N GLN A 18 -9.70 68.80 -11.29
CA GLN A 18 -9.73 67.99 -10.06
C GLN A 18 -10.31 66.58 -10.31
N LEU A 19 -11.37 66.46 -11.13
CA LEU A 19 -11.94 65.16 -11.52
C LEU A 19 -10.98 64.32 -12.38
N PHE A 20 -10.22 64.96 -13.28
CA PHE A 20 -9.27 64.25 -14.14
C PHE A 20 -8.07 63.72 -13.36
N LEU A 21 -7.56 64.52 -12.41
CA LEU A 21 -6.46 64.12 -11.52
C LEU A 21 -6.87 62.97 -10.59
N GLY A 22 -8.09 63.04 -10.04
CA GLY A 22 -8.65 61.96 -9.21
C GLY A 22 -8.81 60.64 -9.97
N ALA A 23 -9.23 60.69 -11.24
CA ALA A 23 -9.38 59.52 -12.09
C ALA A 23 -8.02 58.87 -12.45
N GLN A 24 -6.98 59.67 -12.73
CA GLN A 24 -5.62 59.17 -12.99
C GLN A 24 -4.99 58.52 -11.75
N ILE A 25 -5.14 59.12 -10.56
CA ILE A 25 -4.62 58.55 -9.32
C ILE A 25 -5.33 57.23 -8.98
N ALA A 26 -6.64 57.16 -9.22
CA ALA A 26 -7.42 55.94 -9.01
C ALA A 26 -7.10 54.83 -10.02
N SER A 27 -6.67 55.15 -11.25
CA SER A 27 -6.27 54.13 -12.24
C SER A 27 -4.87 53.58 -11.93
N HIS A 28 -3.92 54.43 -11.54
CA HIS A 28 -2.57 54.00 -11.15
C HIS A 28 -2.58 53.11 -9.90
N ARG A 29 -3.41 53.41 -8.89
CA ARG A 29 -3.55 52.57 -7.69
C ARG A 29 -4.18 51.20 -8.00
N ARG A 30 -5.13 51.13 -8.94
CA ARG A 30 -5.76 49.87 -9.36
C ARG A 30 -4.77 48.94 -10.09
N ASN A 31 -3.90 49.50 -10.92
CA ASN A 31 -2.88 48.72 -11.64
C ASN A 31 -1.78 48.17 -10.72
N ALA A 32 -1.38 48.91 -9.68
CA ALA A 32 -0.36 48.46 -8.72
C ALA A 32 -0.85 47.34 -7.78
N LEU A 33 -2.15 47.27 -7.48
CA LEU A 33 -2.71 46.19 -6.66
C LEU A 33 -2.86 44.86 -7.42
N ALA A 34 -3.13 44.92 -8.72
CA ALA A 34 -3.33 43.74 -9.56
C ALA A 34 -2.02 42.94 -9.76
N THR A 35 -0.90 43.64 -9.94
CA THR A 35 0.42 43.02 -10.10
C THR A 35 0.88 42.29 -8.84
N LYS A 36 0.68 42.88 -7.66
CA LYS A 36 1.09 42.30 -6.37
C LYS A 36 0.33 41.01 -6.01
N LYS A 37 -0.96 40.89 -6.39
CA LYS A 37 -1.77 39.67 -6.21
C LYS A 37 -1.32 38.52 -7.12
N GLY A 38 -0.90 38.84 -8.35
CA GLY A 38 -0.46 37.85 -9.34
C GLY A 38 0.81 37.11 -8.96
N ASP A 39 1.75 37.78 -8.29
CA ASP A 39 3.03 37.17 -7.92
C ASP A 39 2.96 36.38 -6.61
N ALA A 40 2.15 36.82 -5.64
CA ALA A 40 1.91 36.05 -4.41
C ALA A 40 1.21 34.70 -4.67
N MET A 41 0.39 34.61 -5.72
CA MET A 41 -0.32 33.38 -6.08
C MET A 41 0.58 32.35 -6.78
N LYS A 42 1.56 32.81 -7.57
CA LYS A 42 2.54 31.93 -8.25
C LYS A 42 3.47 31.23 -7.25
N THR A 43 3.88 31.92 -6.19
CA THR A 43 4.79 31.39 -5.17
C THR A 43 4.13 30.32 -4.28
N LYS A 44 2.83 30.44 -4.00
CA LYS A 44 2.11 29.42 -3.19
C LYS A 44 1.83 28.14 -3.97
N ILE A 45 1.65 28.24 -5.29
CA ILE A 45 1.40 27.07 -6.16
C ILE A 45 2.69 26.24 -6.36
N SER A 46 3.87 26.87 -6.39
CA SER A 46 5.14 26.12 -6.53
C SER A 46 5.53 25.33 -5.28
N GLN A 47 5.15 25.81 -4.09
CA GLN A 47 5.46 25.13 -2.82
C GLN A 47 4.57 23.89 -2.57
N LEU A 48 3.32 23.88 -3.05
CA LEU A 48 2.42 22.73 -2.94
C LEU A 48 2.79 21.57 -3.88
N ALA A 49 3.36 21.86 -5.05
CA ALA A 49 3.76 20.84 -6.01
C ALA A 49 5.00 20.03 -5.53
N ALA A 50 5.95 20.67 -4.85
CA ALA A 50 7.17 20.01 -4.37
C ALA A 50 6.91 19.03 -3.20
N ALA A 51 5.93 19.34 -2.32
CA ALA A 51 5.60 18.49 -1.17
C ALA A 51 4.88 17.18 -1.58
N ALA A 52 4.12 17.19 -2.67
CA ALA A 52 3.41 16.01 -3.19
C ALA A 52 4.34 15.00 -3.91
N LEU A 53 5.50 15.46 -4.42
CA LEU A 53 6.48 14.61 -5.09
C LEU A 53 7.36 13.82 -4.11
N LEU A 54 7.61 14.33 -2.90
CA LEU A 54 8.41 13.63 -1.89
C LEU A 54 7.63 12.51 -1.18
N THR A 55 6.30 12.55 -1.15
CA THR A 55 5.47 11.54 -0.48
C THR A 55 5.17 10.31 -1.34
N ALA A 56 5.40 10.37 -2.67
CA ALA A 56 5.16 9.27 -3.59
C ALA A 56 6.33 8.26 -3.72
N ALA A 57 7.46 8.53 -3.08
CA ALA A 57 8.69 7.73 -3.24
C ALA A 57 8.86 6.60 -2.21
N THR A 58 7.94 6.42 -1.27
CA THR A 58 8.05 5.40 -0.20
C THR A 58 7.10 4.22 -0.37
N ALA A 59 6.68 3.89 -1.59
CA ALA A 59 5.96 2.65 -1.84
C ALA A 59 6.92 1.47 -1.66
N SER A 60 7.03 0.98 -0.42
CA SER A 60 7.71 -0.28 -0.13
C SER A 60 7.02 -1.41 -0.89
N VAL A 61 7.81 -2.37 -1.36
CA VAL A 61 7.28 -3.63 -1.91
C VAL A 61 6.56 -4.32 -0.77
N ALA A 62 5.23 -4.32 -0.78
CA ALA A 62 4.44 -5.09 0.16
C ALA A 62 4.56 -6.57 -0.24
N HIS A 63 5.44 -7.33 0.42
CA HIS A 63 5.34 -8.77 0.39
C HIS A 63 4.09 -9.17 1.18
N ALA A 64 3.14 -9.86 0.52
CA ALA A 64 2.01 -10.44 1.21
C ALA A 64 2.46 -11.75 1.89
N GLY A 65 3.13 -11.62 3.03
CA GLY A 65 3.38 -12.74 3.94
C GLY A 65 2.11 -13.15 4.70
N PHE A 66 2.24 -14.04 5.67
CA PHE A 66 1.09 -14.59 6.40
C PHE A 66 0.43 -13.59 7.34
N VAL A 67 1.14 -12.57 7.83
CA VAL A 67 0.62 -11.63 8.83
C VAL A 67 -0.66 -10.94 8.33
N GLY A 68 -1.69 -10.91 9.17
CA GLY A 68 -2.99 -10.32 8.86
C GLY A 68 -3.93 -11.23 8.06
N ARG A 69 -3.50 -12.43 7.64
CA ARG A 69 -4.38 -13.45 7.08
C ARG A 69 -5.12 -14.19 8.20
N THR A 70 -6.38 -14.54 7.95
CA THR A 70 -7.14 -15.42 8.82
C THR A 70 -7.17 -16.82 8.24
N LEU A 71 -6.67 -17.78 9.01
CA LEU A 71 -6.56 -19.17 8.63
C LEU A 71 -7.48 -20.03 9.48
N GLN A 72 -7.93 -21.14 8.91
CA GLN A 72 -8.54 -22.25 9.64
C GLN A 72 -7.56 -23.42 9.68
N ALA A 73 -7.21 -23.89 10.87
CA ALA A 73 -6.45 -25.12 11.06
C ALA A 73 -7.38 -26.32 11.16
N SER A 74 -6.99 -27.40 10.51
CA SER A 74 -7.67 -28.69 10.58
C SER A 74 -6.66 -29.82 10.44
N TYR A 75 -6.97 -30.98 11.00
CA TYR A 75 -6.16 -32.18 10.86
C TYR A 75 -6.88 -33.17 9.95
N TYR A 76 -6.18 -33.77 8.99
CA TYR A 76 -6.75 -34.70 8.02
C TYR A 76 -6.04 -36.05 8.06
N TYR A 77 -6.84 -37.12 7.98
CA TYR A 77 -6.39 -38.52 7.99
C TYR A 77 -7.55 -39.42 7.51
N PRO A 78 -7.30 -40.43 6.65
CA PRO A 78 -6.02 -40.85 6.06
C PRO A 78 -5.69 -40.16 4.72
N ASP A 79 -6.51 -39.20 4.31
CA ASP A 79 -6.43 -38.46 3.05
C ASP A 79 -6.84 -36.99 3.25
N LEU A 80 -6.71 -36.16 2.20
CA LEU A 80 -7.07 -34.73 2.22
C LEU A 80 -8.58 -34.46 2.16
N ALA A 81 -9.43 -35.48 2.10
CA ALA A 81 -10.88 -35.35 2.04
C ALA A 81 -11.55 -35.68 3.38
N THR A 82 -10.83 -36.31 4.30
CA THR A 82 -11.36 -36.83 5.57
C THR A 82 -10.77 -36.08 6.77
N PRO A 83 -11.52 -35.14 7.37
CA PRO A 83 -11.11 -34.52 8.63
C PRO A 83 -11.00 -35.55 9.75
N TYR A 84 -9.93 -35.47 10.55
CA TYR A 84 -9.70 -36.39 11.66
C TYR A 84 -10.41 -35.91 12.93
N VAL A 85 -11.52 -36.57 13.27
CA VAL A 85 -12.41 -36.15 14.37
C VAL A 85 -11.79 -36.25 15.76
N SER A 86 -10.75 -37.07 15.94
CA SER A 86 -10.02 -37.17 17.21
C SER A 86 -8.91 -36.13 17.35
N ALA A 87 -8.82 -35.19 16.40
CA ALA A 87 -7.94 -34.03 16.48
C ALA A 87 -8.75 -32.73 16.54
N THR A 88 -8.42 -31.87 17.51
CA THR A 88 -9.13 -30.62 17.76
C THR A 88 -8.16 -29.46 17.80
N ALA A 89 -8.36 -28.47 16.93
CA ALA A 89 -7.61 -27.21 16.91
C ALA A 89 -8.26 -26.18 17.84
N THR A 90 -7.44 -25.50 18.66
CA THR A 90 -7.89 -24.48 19.62
C THR A 90 -6.94 -23.27 19.61
N PRO A 91 -7.41 -22.09 19.14
CA PRO A 91 -8.61 -21.88 18.33
C PRO A 91 -8.50 -22.54 16.95
N ALA A 92 -9.60 -23.02 16.39
CA ALA A 92 -9.60 -23.59 15.03
C ALA A 92 -9.42 -22.53 13.94
N THR A 93 -9.86 -21.30 14.20
CA THR A 93 -9.70 -20.15 13.30
C THR A 93 -8.93 -19.05 14.02
N PHE A 94 -7.92 -18.50 13.38
CA PHE A 94 -7.04 -17.48 13.95
C PHE A 94 -6.55 -16.51 12.88
N THR A 95 -6.21 -15.30 13.28
CA THR A 95 -5.50 -14.33 12.44
C THR A 95 -4.03 -14.36 12.79
N VAL A 96 -3.16 -14.51 11.78
CA VAL A 96 -1.71 -14.52 11.97
C VAL A 96 -1.26 -13.15 12.47
N GLY A 97 -0.64 -13.13 13.64
CA GLY A 97 -0.16 -11.92 14.29
C GLY A 97 1.22 -11.48 13.79
N SER A 98 1.60 -10.24 14.08
CA SER A 98 2.97 -9.76 13.78
C SER A 98 4.00 -10.14 14.86
N ALA A 99 3.57 -10.83 15.92
CA ALA A 99 4.40 -11.25 17.04
C ALA A 99 4.49 -12.78 17.05
N THR A 100 5.67 -13.32 17.38
CA THR A 100 5.90 -14.76 17.59
C THR A 100 5.13 -15.23 18.81
N ALA A 101 3.92 -15.71 18.60
CA ALA A 101 3.06 -16.27 19.62
C ALA A 101 2.24 -17.38 18.96
N VAL A 102 2.08 -18.49 19.67
CA VAL A 102 1.28 -19.63 19.19
C VAL A 102 -0.14 -19.17 18.84
N GLU A 103 -0.53 -19.27 17.57
CA GLU A 103 -1.88 -18.91 17.14
C GLU A 103 -2.89 -20.04 17.35
N THR A 104 -2.45 -21.30 17.27
CA THR A 104 -3.32 -22.45 17.51
C THR A 104 -2.56 -23.64 18.07
N THR A 105 -3.26 -24.43 18.87
CA THR A 105 -2.78 -25.73 19.35
C THR A 105 -3.74 -26.81 18.87
N ILE A 106 -3.21 -27.85 18.25
CA ILE A 106 -3.97 -29.03 17.83
C ILE A 106 -3.70 -30.15 18.82
N ASN A 107 -4.75 -30.61 19.49
CA ASN A 107 -4.71 -31.79 20.34
C ASN A 107 -5.13 -33.01 19.53
N VAL A 108 -4.26 -34.01 19.39
CA VAL A 108 -4.53 -35.27 18.73
C VAL A 108 -4.68 -36.37 19.79
N GLU A 109 -5.89 -36.92 19.88
CA GLU A 109 -6.26 -38.06 20.74
C GLU A 109 -5.99 -37.86 22.24
N ASN A 110 -5.77 -36.62 22.69
CA ASN A 110 -5.35 -36.28 24.05
C ASN A 110 -3.96 -36.82 24.45
N VAL A 111 -3.13 -37.20 23.47
CA VAL A 111 -1.78 -37.74 23.72
C VAL A 111 -0.68 -36.90 23.08
N THR A 112 -1.01 -36.08 22.07
CA THR A 112 -0.07 -35.18 21.41
C THR A 112 -0.68 -33.79 21.25
N GLN A 113 0.02 -32.76 21.71
CA GLN A 113 -0.28 -31.37 21.40
C GLN A 113 0.70 -30.85 20.35
N ILE A 114 0.16 -30.17 19.36
CA ILE A 114 0.90 -29.57 18.25
C ILE A 114 0.67 -28.07 18.31
N ALA A 115 1.68 -27.32 18.76
CA ALA A 115 1.65 -25.87 18.81
C ALA A 115 2.10 -25.29 17.47
N VAL A 116 1.32 -24.37 16.91
CA VAL A 116 1.55 -23.73 15.61
C VAL A 116 1.78 -22.24 15.84
N ASP A 117 2.92 -21.74 15.36
CA ASP A 117 3.36 -20.35 15.48
C ASP A 117 3.81 -19.84 14.11
N PHE A 118 3.03 -18.94 13.53
CA PHE A 118 3.33 -18.31 12.25
C PHE A 118 4.08 -16.99 12.44
N THR A 119 4.97 -16.72 11.50
CA THR A 119 5.46 -15.35 11.24
C THR A 119 5.06 -14.94 9.84
N ASP A 120 5.54 -13.80 9.37
CA ASP A 120 5.23 -13.34 8.02
C ASP A 120 5.69 -14.29 6.92
N ASN A 121 6.80 -15.00 7.12
CA ASN A 121 7.41 -15.87 6.10
C ASN A 121 7.90 -17.21 6.65
N SER A 122 7.56 -17.57 7.87
CA SER A 122 7.92 -18.87 8.43
C SER A 122 6.80 -19.45 9.29
N LEU A 123 6.87 -20.76 9.49
CA LEU A 123 5.98 -21.51 10.37
C LEU A 123 6.83 -22.38 11.28
N ARG A 124 6.58 -22.28 12.59
CA ARG A 124 7.08 -23.20 13.60
C ARG A 124 5.96 -24.10 14.09
N VAL A 125 6.24 -25.41 14.12
CA VAL A 125 5.37 -26.44 14.68
C VAL A 125 6.12 -27.16 15.79
N GLY A 126 5.61 -27.10 17.02
CA GLY A 126 6.17 -27.79 18.18
C GLY A 126 5.30 -28.98 18.58
N PHE A 127 5.92 -30.11 18.92
CA PHE A 127 5.24 -31.32 19.34
C PHE A 127 5.52 -31.61 20.81
N THR A 128 4.46 -31.72 21.60
CA THR A 128 4.50 -32.20 22.99
C THR A 128 3.68 -33.47 23.09
N THR A 129 4.23 -34.55 23.64
CA THR A 129 3.54 -35.85 23.70
C THR A 129 3.83 -36.62 24.98
N THR A 130 2.85 -37.41 25.42
CA THR A 130 2.99 -38.34 26.54
C THR A 130 3.51 -39.72 26.11
N LEU A 131 3.65 -39.94 24.80
CA LEU A 131 4.12 -41.19 24.22
C LEU A 131 5.66 -41.19 24.09
N LEU A 132 6.30 -42.36 24.26
CA LEU A 132 7.75 -42.44 24.29
C LEU A 132 8.41 -42.23 22.91
N ASN A 133 7.89 -42.87 21.85
CA ASN A 133 8.38 -42.75 20.47
C ASN A 133 7.23 -42.96 19.48
N PRO A 134 6.22 -42.08 19.47
CA PRO A 134 5.09 -42.21 18.55
C PRO A 134 5.53 -42.12 17.08
N THR A 135 4.77 -42.79 16.22
CA THR A 135 4.94 -42.72 14.77
C THR A 135 3.59 -42.51 14.12
N TRP A 136 3.49 -41.53 13.24
CA TRP A 136 2.28 -41.28 12.47
C TRP A 136 2.06 -42.40 11.46
N ASN A 137 0.85 -42.95 11.39
CA ASN A 137 0.51 -44.01 10.43
C ASN A 137 0.83 -43.56 8.98
N PRO A 138 1.51 -44.39 8.18
CA PRO A 138 1.81 -44.08 6.79
C PRO A 138 0.57 -44.28 5.91
N THR A 139 -0.04 -43.16 5.50
CA THR A 139 -1.22 -43.11 4.63
C THR A 139 -0.98 -42.15 3.47
N SER A 140 -1.99 -41.88 2.63
CA SER A 140 -1.88 -40.88 1.56
C SER A 140 -1.69 -39.45 2.08
N PHE A 141 -2.23 -39.16 3.26
CA PHE A 141 -2.01 -37.91 3.97
C PHE A 141 -2.23 -38.12 5.47
N ASN A 142 -1.34 -37.59 6.30
CA ASN A 142 -1.52 -37.54 7.74
C ASN A 142 -0.86 -36.28 8.29
N GLY A 143 -1.68 -35.26 8.59
CA GLY A 143 -1.15 -34.03 9.15
C GLY A 143 -2.09 -32.84 9.08
N LEU A 144 -1.51 -31.64 9.07
CA LEU A 144 -2.24 -30.38 9.18
C LEU A 144 -2.56 -29.76 7.83
N VAL A 145 -3.73 -29.14 7.77
CA VAL A 145 -4.20 -28.30 6.68
C VAL A 145 -4.57 -26.94 7.24
N PHE A 146 -4.08 -25.89 6.60
CA PHE A 146 -4.44 -24.50 6.87
C PHE A 146 -5.14 -23.91 5.66
N ASP A 147 -6.41 -23.57 5.83
CA ASP A 147 -7.24 -22.95 4.79
C ASP A 147 -7.36 -21.44 5.01
N LEU A 148 -7.11 -20.66 3.97
CA LEU A 148 -7.29 -19.21 3.98
C LEU A 148 -8.78 -18.86 3.98
N LEU A 149 -9.24 -18.20 5.04
CA LEU A 149 -10.61 -17.69 5.13
C LEU A 149 -10.71 -16.24 4.66
N THR A 150 -9.79 -15.38 5.12
CA THR A 150 -9.76 -13.96 4.75
C THR A 150 -8.34 -13.46 4.62
N GLY A 151 -8.11 -12.53 3.68
CA GLY A 151 -6.80 -11.97 3.39
C GLY A 151 -6.46 -12.11 1.91
N SER A 152 -5.26 -11.69 1.52
CA SER A 152 -4.74 -11.94 0.18
C SER A 152 -4.38 -13.42 0.02
N ALA A 153 -4.56 -13.95 -1.18
CA ALA A 153 -4.10 -15.28 -1.55
C ALA A 153 -2.62 -15.50 -1.18
N PHE A 154 -2.27 -16.73 -0.86
CA PHE A 154 -0.90 -17.16 -0.70
C PHE A 154 -0.16 -16.95 -2.02
N SER A 155 0.90 -16.16 -2.00
CA SER A 155 1.79 -15.98 -3.16
C SER A 155 3.07 -16.80 -3.00
N LEU A 156 3.01 -17.95 -2.32
CA LEU A 156 4.18 -18.77 -1.99
C LEU A 156 4.75 -19.42 -3.25
N THR A 157 6.07 -19.38 -3.40
CA THR A 157 6.81 -19.99 -4.53
C THR A 157 7.66 -21.17 -4.10
N SER A 158 8.12 -21.18 -2.86
CA SER A 158 8.89 -22.30 -2.30
C SER A 158 8.76 -22.39 -0.79
N ALA A 159 8.97 -23.60 -0.26
CA ALA A 159 9.16 -23.87 1.15
C ALA A 159 10.51 -24.58 1.36
N SER A 160 11.22 -24.23 2.42
CA SER A 160 12.46 -24.89 2.84
C SER A 160 12.40 -25.21 4.32
N ILE A 161 13.00 -26.34 4.72
CA ILE A 161 13.07 -26.72 6.12
C ILE A 161 14.30 -26.07 6.74
N ASP A 162 14.10 -25.41 7.88
CA ASP A 162 15.20 -24.82 8.62
C ASP A 162 16.15 -25.92 9.16
N PRO A 163 17.47 -25.77 9.04
CA PRO A 163 18.44 -26.74 9.57
C PRO A 163 18.35 -26.96 11.08
N SER A 164 17.74 -26.04 11.84
CA SER A 164 17.50 -26.18 13.28
C SER A 164 16.28 -27.04 13.63
N SER A 165 15.50 -27.48 12.64
CA SER A 165 14.40 -28.42 12.85
C SER A 165 14.91 -29.76 13.37
N THR A 166 14.23 -30.31 14.38
CA THR A 166 14.54 -31.61 14.97
C THR A 166 13.62 -32.73 14.49
N PHE A 167 12.67 -32.43 13.59
CA PHE A 167 11.71 -33.43 13.08
C PHE A 167 12.33 -34.29 11.97
N GLY A 168 12.99 -35.37 12.37
CA GLY A 168 13.69 -36.29 11.48
C GLY A 168 12.80 -36.82 10.34
N GLY A 169 13.32 -36.76 9.11
CA GLY A 169 12.63 -37.26 7.92
C GLY A 169 11.61 -36.30 7.29
N PHE A 170 11.25 -35.21 7.98
CA PHE A 170 10.44 -34.15 7.36
C PHE A 170 11.29 -33.35 6.35
N ASN A 171 10.75 -33.08 5.17
CA ASN A 171 11.44 -32.36 4.10
C ASN A 171 10.43 -31.56 3.26
N ALA A 172 10.92 -30.72 2.34
CA ALA A 172 10.07 -29.82 1.55
C ALA A 172 9.03 -30.53 0.67
N SER A 173 9.23 -31.80 0.28
CA SER A 173 8.24 -32.54 -0.51
C SER A 173 6.97 -32.90 0.28
N ARG A 174 7.00 -32.74 1.60
CA ARG A 174 5.88 -32.94 2.52
C ARG A 174 5.08 -31.66 2.80
N VAL A 175 5.47 -30.56 2.17
CA VAL A 175 4.78 -29.28 2.24
C VAL A 175 4.07 -29.05 0.91
N GLY A 176 2.75 -28.98 0.94
CA GLY A 176 1.94 -28.58 -0.21
C GLY A 176 1.37 -27.19 0.00
N PHE A 177 1.33 -26.36 -1.04
CA PHE A 177 0.65 -25.08 -0.98
C PHE A 177 0.08 -24.66 -2.33
N ASN A 178 -0.97 -23.87 -2.29
CA ASN A 178 -1.55 -23.15 -3.42
C ASN A 178 -2.05 -21.78 -2.92
N ASP A 179 -2.83 -21.06 -3.71
CA ASP A 179 -3.33 -19.71 -3.42
C ASP A 179 -4.16 -19.59 -2.12
N SER A 180 -4.73 -20.67 -1.60
CA SER A 180 -5.64 -20.62 -0.44
C SER A 180 -5.44 -21.74 0.58
N ARG A 181 -4.50 -22.65 0.36
CA ARG A 181 -4.29 -23.81 1.23
C ARG A 181 -2.81 -24.10 1.42
N LEU A 182 -2.43 -24.41 2.66
CA LEU A 182 -1.13 -24.95 3.06
C LEU A 182 -1.35 -26.31 3.72
N THR A 183 -0.57 -27.31 3.34
CA THR A 183 -0.65 -28.68 3.87
C THR A 183 0.72 -29.15 4.36
N LEU A 184 0.74 -29.84 5.48
CA LEU A 184 1.93 -30.47 6.07
C LEU A 184 1.64 -31.95 6.28
N ASP A 185 2.39 -32.82 5.60
CA ASP A 185 2.21 -34.27 5.67
C ASP A 185 3.38 -34.98 6.38
N TRP A 186 3.14 -35.46 7.57
CA TRP A 186 4.12 -36.23 8.35
C TRP A 186 3.76 -37.71 8.46
N GLY A 187 2.89 -38.23 7.57
CA GLY A 187 2.61 -39.65 7.47
C GLY A 187 3.88 -40.50 7.38
N GLY A 188 3.99 -41.49 8.27
CA GLY A 188 5.13 -42.40 8.38
C GLY A 188 6.34 -41.85 9.16
N LEU A 189 6.27 -40.64 9.73
CA LEU A 189 7.37 -40.06 10.51
C LEU A 189 7.20 -40.33 12.01
N SER A 190 8.32 -40.58 12.67
CA SER A 190 8.41 -40.70 14.12
C SER A 190 8.82 -39.38 14.75
N TYR A 191 8.34 -39.11 15.95
CA TYR A 191 8.69 -37.93 16.73
C TYR A 191 8.79 -38.30 18.21
N VAL A 192 9.37 -37.40 18.99
CA VAL A 192 9.45 -37.48 20.45
C VAL A 192 8.97 -36.18 21.08
N ASP A 193 8.78 -36.18 22.40
CA ASP A 193 8.46 -34.95 23.13
C ASP A 193 9.53 -33.86 22.89
N GLY A 194 9.09 -32.64 22.60
CA GLY A 194 9.97 -31.51 22.27
C GLY A 194 10.45 -31.46 20.81
N THR A 195 9.94 -32.32 19.91
CA THR A 195 10.22 -32.23 18.48
C THR A 195 9.76 -30.87 17.93
N ALA A 196 10.55 -30.26 17.04
CA ALA A 196 10.28 -28.97 16.45
C ALA A 196 10.49 -28.99 14.93
N LEU A 197 9.50 -28.49 14.20
CA LEU A 197 9.53 -28.29 12.76
C LEU A 197 9.51 -26.80 12.46
N LEU A 198 10.50 -26.34 11.71
CA LEU A 198 10.62 -24.94 11.29
C LEU A 198 10.68 -24.90 9.76
N ILE A 199 9.76 -24.15 9.16
CA ILE A 199 9.60 -24.04 7.71
C ILE A 199 9.72 -22.57 7.33
N ASN A 200 10.61 -22.26 6.39
CA ASN A 200 10.75 -20.94 5.80
C ASN A 200 10.08 -20.94 4.42
N PHE A 201 9.33 -19.89 4.13
CA PHE A 201 8.63 -19.71 2.87
C PHE A 201 9.20 -18.53 2.09
N THR A 202 9.19 -18.66 0.76
CA THR A 202 9.46 -17.56 -0.16
C THR A 202 8.19 -17.24 -0.91
N SER A 203 7.88 -15.96 -1.04
CA SER A 203 6.73 -15.47 -1.79
C SER A 203 7.16 -14.82 -3.10
N ALA A 204 6.32 -14.91 -4.11
CA ALA A 204 6.45 -14.13 -5.33
C ALA A 204 6.41 -12.64 -4.98
N PRO A 205 7.19 -11.79 -5.69
CA PRO A 205 7.06 -10.35 -5.57
C PRO A 205 5.63 -9.95 -5.90
N ALA A 206 5.01 -9.12 -5.06
CA ALA A 206 3.68 -8.61 -5.34
C ALA A 206 3.70 -7.80 -6.64
N SER A 207 2.70 -8.00 -7.51
CA SER A 207 2.51 -7.17 -8.69
C SER A 207 2.20 -5.75 -8.23
N VAL A 208 3.20 -4.88 -8.25
CA VAL A 208 3.09 -3.48 -7.86
C VAL A 208 2.19 -2.77 -8.87
N PRO A 209 1.05 -2.16 -8.47
CA PRO A 209 0.36 -1.22 -9.33
C PRO A 209 1.35 -0.13 -9.72
N GLU A 210 1.50 0.13 -11.02
CA GLU A 210 2.45 1.11 -11.56
C GLU A 210 2.50 2.34 -10.64
N PRO A 211 3.68 2.72 -10.13
CA PRO A 211 3.77 3.75 -9.12
C PRO A 211 3.08 5.00 -9.67
N GLY A 212 2.25 5.64 -8.84
CA GLY A 212 1.54 6.88 -9.21
C GLY A 212 2.47 7.99 -9.72
N SER A 213 3.79 7.82 -9.62
CA SER A 213 4.82 8.59 -10.31
C SER A 213 4.66 8.61 -11.84
N LEU A 214 4.20 7.55 -12.50
CA LEU A 214 3.92 7.57 -13.95
C LEU A 214 2.70 8.43 -14.27
N ALA A 215 1.63 8.30 -13.49
CA ALA A 215 0.46 9.15 -13.61
C ALA A 215 0.79 10.62 -13.31
N LEU A 216 1.64 10.88 -12.31
CA LEU A 216 2.12 12.22 -11.96
C LEU A 216 3.07 12.79 -13.03
N LEU A 217 3.94 11.97 -13.62
CA LEU A 217 4.80 12.38 -14.73
C LEU A 217 3.96 12.74 -15.95
N ALA A 218 2.97 11.91 -16.29
CA ALA A 218 2.03 12.19 -17.38
C ALA A 218 1.26 13.50 -17.13
N MET A 219 0.76 13.72 -15.90
CA MET A 219 0.12 14.99 -15.53
C MET A 219 1.08 16.17 -15.57
N ALA A 220 2.31 16.03 -15.09
CA ALA A 220 3.32 17.09 -15.12
C ALA A 220 3.66 17.50 -16.55
N LEU A 221 3.80 16.52 -17.46
CA LEU A 221 4.02 16.75 -18.88
C LEU A 221 2.80 17.42 -19.53
N ALA A 222 1.58 16.99 -19.21
CA ALA A 222 0.35 17.60 -19.73
C ALA A 222 0.19 19.06 -19.30
N VAL A 223 0.44 19.36 -18.02
CA VAL A 223 0.41 20.73 -17.49
C VAL A 223 1.51 21.59 -18.13
N SER A 224 2.72 21.06 -18.26
CA SER A 224 3.84 21.76 -18.90
C SER A 224 3.54 22.09 -20.36
N ALA A 225 2.99 21.14 -21.12
CA ALA A 225 2.57 21.34 -22.50
C ALA A 225 1.46 22.39 -22.63
N TYR A 226 0.48 22.38 -21.71
CA TYR A 226 -0.59 23.37 -21.67
C TYR A 226 -0.07 24.79 -21.41
N VAL A 227 0.83 24.95 -20.44
CA VAL A 227 1.47 26.24 -20.11
C VAL A 227 2.32 26.75 -21.27
N ALA A 228 3.08 25.87 -21.94
CA ALA A 228 3.87 26.24 -23.10
C ALA A 228 2.98 26.77 -24.24
N ARG A 229 1.87 26.09 -24.56
CA ARG A 229 0.90 26.54 -25.59
C ARG A 229 0.34 27.94 -25.31
N GLN A 230 0.00 28.24 -24.06
CA GLN A 230 -0.55 29.55 -23.67
C GLN A 230 0.45 30.72 -23.86
N LYS A 231 1.76 30.45 -23.79
CA LYS A 231 2.79 31.47 -24.05
C LYS A 231 2.91 31.79 -25.55
N TYR A 232 2.83 30.77 -26.40
CA TYR A 232 2.92 30.96 -27.86
C TYR A 232 1.71 31.69 -28.45
N THR A 233 0.49 31.44 -27.95
CA THR A 233 -0.72 32.14 -28.44
C THR A 233 -0.73 33.63 -28.06
N LYS A 234 -0.22 33.99 -26.88
CA LYS A 234 -0.10 35.40 -26.45
C LYS A 234 0.99 36.16 -27.22
N ALA A 235 2.10 35.50 -27.55
CA ALA A 235 3.16 36.11 -28.38
C ALA A 235 2.68 36.37 -29.83
N GLY A 236 1.90 35.46 -30.40
CA GLY A 236 1.31 35.64 -31.74
C GLY A 236 0.23 36.73 -31.82
N ALA A 237 -0.54 36.94 -30.75
CA ALA A 237 -1.54 38.00 -30.68
C ALA A 237 -0.91 39.40 -30.56
N GLY A 238 0.23 39.54 -29.86
CA GLY A 238 0.97 40.79 -29.76
C GLY A 238 1.63 41.21 -31.09
N ALA A 239 2.17 40.25 -31.85
CA ALA A 239 2.80 40.54 -33.14
C ALA A 239 1.79 40.99 -34.21
N ARG A 240 0.54 40.53 -34.15
CA ARG A 240 -0.51 40.91 -35.13
C ARG A 240 -1.07 42.32 -34.91
N LEU A 241 -0.94 42.88 -33.71
CA LEU A 241 -1.41 44.25 -33.42
C LEU A 241 -0.38 45.32 -33.80
N SER A 242 0.91 45.00 -33.93
CA SER A 242 1.92 45.98 -34.40
C SER A 242 2.03 46.07 -35.92
N SER A 243 1.54 45.07 -36.66
CA SER A 243 1.55 45.04 -38.14
C SER A 243 0.33 45.73 -38.78
N ALA A 244 -0.71 46.05 -38.01
CA ALA A 244 -1.91 46.74 -38.51
C ALA A 244 -1.86 48.26 -38.31
N ALA A 245 -0.74 48.79 -37.81
CA ALA A 245 -0.52 50.21 -37.52
C ALA A 245 0.56 50.85 -38.42
N SER A 246 0.84 50.25 -39.59
CA SER A 246 1.77 50.76 -40.61
C SER A 246 1.01 51.16 -41.86
#